data_AF-A0A939GXG6-F1
#
_entry.id   AF-A0A939GXG6-F1
#
_cell.length_a   1.000
_cell.length_b   1.000
_cell.length_c   1.000
_cell.angle_alpha   90.00
_cell.angle_beta   90.00
_cell.angle_gamma   90.00
#
_symmetry.space_group_name_H-M   'P 1'
#
loop_
_entity.id
_entity.type
_entity.pdbx_description
1 polymer ?
#
loop_
_entity_poly.entity_id
_entity_poly.type
_entity_poly.pdbx_seq_one_letter_code
_entity_poly.pdbx_strand_id
1 'polypeptide(L)'
;MNTRRHALLTLLAGTAVLTGCANPQVTDYAQERPLLELDRYFNGRILAHGVFQKRNGAVARRFTVVMDCHWEGNQGVLDEAFTYSDGTTERRIWRLTKHADGRYTGRADDVVGEAQGQTSGNAFRWNYTLRLPVDGKEYEVQFDDWMFLVDDRVLLNRATMSKFGVTLGEVLLSFTKQ
;
A
#
# COMPACT_ATOMS: atom_id res chain seq x y z
N MET A 1 -11.84 35.73 57.06
CA MET A 1 -12.62 36.13 55.87
C MET A 1 -11.66 36.47 54.74
N ASN A 2 -11.62 35.83 53.58
CA ASN A 2 -12.06 34.52 53.10
C ASN A 2 -11.46 34.47 51.68
N THR A 3 -10.38 33.70 51.51
CA THR A 3 -10.21 32.61 50.53
C THR A 3 -10.81 32.71 49.11
N ARG A 4 -11.16 33.91 48.59
CA ARG A 4 -11.93 34.07 47.35
C ARG A 4 -11.18 34.63 46.15
N ARG A 5 -9.86 34.79 46.21
CA ARG A 5 -9.07 35.32 45.08
C ARG A 5 -8.23 34.29 44.32
N HIS A 6 -8.05 33.09 44.85
CA HIS A 6 -7.29 32.02 44.16
C HIS A 6 -8.19 30.99 43.45
N ALA A 7 -9.51 31.10 43.58
CA ALA A 7 -10.47 30.21 42.92
C ALA A 7 -10.73 30.55 41.45
N LEU A 8 -10.16 31.64 40.91
CA LEU A 8 -10.32 32.02 39.49
C LEU A 8 -9.11 31.69 38.60
N LEU A 9 -8.05 31.11 39.16
CA LEU A 9 -6.82 30.80 38.42
C LEU A 9 -6.57 29.28 38.22
N THR A 10 -7.50 28.44 38.66
CA THR A 10 -7.39 26.96 38.63
C THR A 10 -8.40 26.29 37.69
N LEU A 11 -9.00 27.03 36.75
CA LEU A 11 -9.94 26.47 35.76
C LEU A 11 -9.56 26.70 34.29
N LEU A 12 -8.30 27.05 34.01
CA LEU A 12 -7.81 27.23 32.62
C LEU A 12 -6.65 26.28 32.23
N ALA A 13 -6.35 25.26 33.04
CA ALA A 13 -5.33 24.26 32.72
C ALA A 13 -6.00 22.90 32.55
N GLY A 14 -6.44 22.56 31.34
CA GLY A 14 -7.07 21.25 31.14
C GLY A 14 -7.62 20.90 29.76
N THR A 15 -7.65 21.81 28.78
CA THR A 15 -7.91 21.45 27.39
C THR A 15 -6.61 21.35 26.62
N ALA A 16 -5.80 20.35 26.99
CA ALA A 16 -4.83 19.80 26.04
C ALA A 16 -5.66 19.15 24.94
N VAL A 17 -5.86 19.87 23.83
CA VAL A 17 -6.42 19.29 22.61
C VAL A 17 -5.42 18.24 22.18
N LEU A 18 -5.73 16.97 22.48
CA LEU A 18 -5.09 15.83 21.86
C LEU A 18 -5.46 15.89 20.37
N THR A 19 -4.72 16.70 19.60
CA THR A 19 -4.67 16.54 18.16
C THR A 19 -3.94 15.22 17.92
N GLY A 20 -4.68 14.11 18.06
CA GLY A 20 -4.21 12.83 17.56
C GLY A 20 -3.88 13.03 16.08
N CYS A 21 -2.63 12.81 15.69
CA CYS A 21 -2.25 12.83 14.29
C CYS A 21 -3.13 11.80 13.58
N ALA A 22 -4.13 12.26 12.83
CA ALA A 22 -4.89 11.37 11.97
C ALA A 22 -3.90 10.75 10.98
N ASN A 23 -3.97 9.43 10.80
CA ASN A 23 -3.18 8.78 9.77
C ASN A 23 -3.58 9.35 8.40
N PRO A 24 -2.62 9.56 7.49
CA PRO A 24 -2.91 10.03 6.14
C PRO A 24 -4.04 9.22 5.49
N GLN A 25 -4.99 9.93 4.87
CA GLN A 25 -6.06 9.34 4.08
C GLN A 25 -5.72 9.48 2.60
N VAL A 26 -6.17 8.54 1.78
CA VAL A 26 -5.90 8.62 0.33
C VAL A 26 -6.51 9.88 -0.29
N THR A 27 -7.63 10.35 0.27
CA THR A 27 -8.31 11.59 -0.12
C THR A 27 -7.49 12.85 0.10
N ASP A 28 -6.49 12.82 0.97
CA ASP A 28 -5.60 13.98 1.23
C ASP A 28 -4.82 14.36 -0.03
N TYR A 29 -4.65 13.42 -0.96
CA TYR A 29 -3.95 13.60 -2.24
C TYR A 29 -4.86 14.00 -3.40
N ALA A 30 -6.15 14.29 -3.19
CA ALA A 30 -7.12 14.51 -4.29
C ALA A 30 -6.72 15.62 -5.29
N GLN A 31 -5.96 16.62 -4.85
CA GLN A 31 -5.51 17.73 -5.68
C GLN A 31 -4.14 17.48 -6.34
N GLU A 32 -3.47 16.39 -6.00
CA GLU A 32 -2.16 16.05 -6.55
C GLU A 32 -2.26 15.61 -8.00
N ARG A 33 -1.15 15.82 -8.72
CA ARG A 33 -0.97 15.48 -10.12
C ARG A 33 0.41 14.83 -10.32
N PRO A 34 0.59 13.98 -11.34
CA PRO A 34 -0.38 13.51 -12.33
C PRO A 34 -1.49 12.63 -11.73
N LEU A 35 -2.63 12.49 -12.42
CA LEU A 35 -3.71 11.61 -11.96
C LEU A 35 -3.34 10.14 -12.17
N LEU A 36 -3.47 9.32 -11.12
CA LEU A 36 -3.24 7.89 -11.19
C LEU A 36 -4.54 7.16 -11.54
N GLU A 37 -4.59 6.62 -12.77
CA GLU A 37 -5.62 5.70 -13.24
C GLU A 37 -4.99 4.32 -13.46
N LEU A 38 -5.36 3.32 -12.65
CA LEU A 38 -4.72 2.00 -12.68
C LEU A 38 -4.88 1.30 -14.03
N ASP A 39 -6.03 1.44 -14.67
CA ASP A 39 -6.35 0.87 -15.98
C ASP A 39 -5.56 1.52 -17.14
N ARG A 40 -4.92 2.66 -16.88
CA ARG A 40 -4.01 3.30 -17.83
C ARG A 40 -2.55 3.06 -17.48
N TYR A 41 -2.20 3.12 -16.19
CA TYR A 41 -0.82 2.91 -15.75
C TYR A 41 -0.40 1.45 -15.94
N PHE A 42 -1.19 0.52 -15.38
CA PHE A 42 -0.95 -0.92 -15.48
C PHE A 42 -1.62 -1.53 -16.71
N ASN A 43 -1.31 -1.02 -17.90
CA ASN A 43 -1.79 -1.58 -19.17
C ASN A 43 -0.65 -1.58 -20.19
N GLY A 44 -0.13 -2.77 -20.49
CA GLY A 44 1.15 -2.99 -21.14
C GLY A 44 2.21 -3.54 -20.19
N ARG A 45 3.47 -3.44 -20.61
CA ARG A 45 4.61 -4.01 -19.88
C ARG A 45 5.15 -3.04 -18.83
N ILE A 46 5.28 -3.52 -17.60
CA ILE A 46 5.87 -2.78 -16.47
C ILE A 46 7.10 -3.54 -15.97
N LEU A 47 8.15 -2.80 -15.66
CA LEU A 47 9.30 -3.34 -14.94
C LEU A 47 9.29 -2.79 -13.53
N ALA A 48 9.61 -3.62 -12.55
CA ALA A 48 9.67 -3.18 -11.17
C ALA A 48 10.96 -3.64 -10.47
N HIS A 49 11.45 -2.81 -9.55
CA HIS A 49 12.64 -3.08 -8.75
C HIS A 49 12.32 -2.78 -7.30
N GLY A 50 12.61 -3.71 -6.40
CA GLY A 50 12.24 -3.55 -5.00
C GLY A 50 13.13 -4.27 -4.01
N VAL A 51 12.89 -3.92 -2.74
CA VAL A 51 13.55 -4.52 -1.57
C VAL A 51 12.52 -4.83 -0.51
N PHE A 52 12.73 -5.94 0.20
CA PHE A 52 12.03 -6.24 1.45
C PHE A 52 12.95 -5.91 2.63
N GLN A 53 12.46 -5.06 3.52
CA GLN A 53 13.11 -4.63 4.74
C GLN A 53 12.42 -5.24 5.95
N LYS A 54 13.22 -5.73 6.90
CA LYS A 54 12.72 -6.15 8.22
C LYS A 54 12.30 -4.91 9.02
N ARG A 55 11.53 -5.10 10.09
CA ARG A 55 11.14 -4.03 11.02
C ARG A 55 12.31 -3.18 11.55
N ASN A 56 13.52 -3.72 11.63
CA ASN A 56 14.71 -2.98 12.06
C ASN A 56 15.42 -2.22 10.93
N GLY A 57 14.82 -2.15 9.73
CA GLY A 57 15.39 -1.49 8.54
C GLY A 57 16.39 -2.32 7.75
N ALA A 58 16.78 -3.51 8.25
CA ALA A 58 17.72 -4.36 7.52
C ALA A 58 17.07 -4.92 6.24
N VAL A 59 17.72 -4.71 5.09
CA VAL A 59 17.30 -5.29 3.81
C VAL A 59 17.53 -6.80 3.87
N ALA A 60 16.45 -7.58 3.81
CA ALA A 60 16.55 -9.04 3.82
C ALA A 60 16.61 -9.62 2.41
N ARG A 61 15.94 -8.99 1.45
CA ARG A 61 15.83 -9.50 0.08
C ARG A 61 15.71 -8.35 -0.91
N ARG A 62 16.27 -8.54 -2.11
CA ARG A 62 16.07 -7.65 -3.26
C ARG A 62 15.38 -8.45 -4.35
N PHE A 63 14.59 -7.79 -5.18
CA PHE A 63 13.87 -8.45 -6.25
C PHE A 63 13.61 -7.53 -7.44
N THR A 64 13.41 -8.15 -8.59
CA THR A 64 12.87 -7.50 -9.78
C THR A 64 11.56 -8.18 -10.16
N VAL A 65 10.70 -7.44 -10.85
CA VAL A 65 9.43 -7.94 -11.35
C VAL A 65 9.27 -7.52 -12.80
N VAL A 66 8.90 -8.48 -13.65
CA VAL A 66 8.36 -8.17 -14.97
C VAL A 66 6.86 -8.38 -14.88
N MET A 67 6.09 -7.37 -15.25
CA MET A 67 4.63 -7.45 -15.26
C MET A 67 4.12 -7.30 -16.69
N ASP A 68 3.25 -8.21 -17.09
CA ASP A 68 2.45 -8.09 -18.30
C ASP A 68 1.00 -7.81 -17.87
N CYS A 69 0.60 -6.56 -18.05
CA CYS A 69 -0.68 -6.07 -17.56
C CYS A 69 -1.64 -5.81 -18.72
N HIS A 70 -2.92 -6.16 -18.54
CA HIS A 70 -3.96 -5.97 -19.54
C HIS A 70 -5.28 -5.58 -18.90
N TRP A 71 -6.04 -4.72 -19.57
CA TRP A 71 -7.38 -4.30 -19.13
C TRP A 71 -8.41 -4.43 -20.24
N GLU A 72 -9.58 -4.96 -19.89
CA GLU A 72 -10.77 -5.04 -20.75
C GLU A 72 -11.95 -4.42 -20.03
N GLY A 73 -12.33 -3.21 -20.45
CA GLY A 73 -13.38 -2.45 -19.77
C GLY A 73 -13.01 -2.19 -18.31
N ASN A 74 -13.76 -2.79 -17.38
CA ASN A 74 -13.52 -2.66 -15.95
C ASN A 74 -12.74 -3.82 -15.31
N GLN A 75 -12.30 -4.82 -16.10
CA GLN A 75 -11.53 -5.94 -15.60
C GLN A 75 -10.06 -5.79 -15.97
N GLY A 76 -9.17 -6.01 -15.01
CA GLY A 76 -7.72 -5.95 -15.20
C GLY A 76 -7.06 -7.27 -14.82
N VAL A 77 -6.00 -7.63 -15.51
CA VAL A 77 -5.10 -8.73 -15.15
C VAL A 77 -3.68 -8.19 -15.06
N LEU A 78 -3.03 -8.37 -13.90
CA LEU A 78 -1.61 -8.06 -13.72
C LEU A 78 -0.86 -9.36 -13.50
N ASP A 79 -0.08 -9.79 -14.48
CA ASP A 79 0.71 -11.02 -14.42
C ASP A 79 2.14 -10.68 -14.00
N GLU A 80 2.47 -10.96 -12.74
CA GLU A 80 3.70 -10.52 -12.09
C GLU A 80 4.69 -11.67 -11.97
N ALA A 81 5.84 -11.57 -12.64
CA ALA A 81 6.93 -12.53 -12.57
C ALA A 81 8.09 -11.97 -11.73
N PHE A 82 8.26 -12.48 -10.52
CA PHE A 82 9.28 -12.06 -9.56
C PHE A 82 10.57 -12.86 -9.74
N THR A 83 11.70 -12.17 -9.68
CA THR A 83 13.04 -12.76 -9.55
C THR A 83 13.72 -12.20 -8.30
N TYR A 84 14.08 -13.06 -7.37
CA TYR A 84 14.71 -12.68 -6.12
C TYR A 84 16.24 -12.78 -6.19
N SER A 85 16.92 -12.03 -5.31
CA SER A 85 18.38 -11.96 -5.27
C SER A 85 19.08 -13.26 -4.87
N ASP A 86 18.35 -14.25 -4.34
CA ASP A 86 18.84 -15.60 -4.04
C ASP A 86 18.55 -16.60 -5.18
N GLY A 87 18.01 -16.13 -6.30
CA GLY A 87 17.76 -16.91 -7.50
C GLY A 87 16.39 -17.61 -7.54
N THR A 88 15.58 -17.54 -6.47
CA THR A 88 14.21 -18.08 -6.57
C THR A 88 13.33 -17.18 -7.43
N THR A 89 12.25 -17.76 -7.94
CA THR A 89 11.23 -17.04 -8.70
C THR A 89 9.86 -17.30 -8.09
N GLU A 90 8.94 -16.37 -8.31
CA GLU A 90 7.55 -16.46 -7.88
C GLU A 90 6.70 -15.80 -8.97
N ARG A 91 5.44 -16.22 -9.09
CA ARG A 91 4.49 -15.62 -10.02
C ARG A 91 3.19 -15.35 -9.29
N ARG A 92 2.67 -14.12 -9.41
CA ARG A 92 1.37 -13.73 -8.88
C ARG A 92 0.54 -13.13 -9.99
N ILE A 93 -0.71 -13.59 -10.11
CA ILE A 93 -1.64 -13.07 -11.12
C ILE A 93 -2.78 -12.38 -10.38
N TRP A 94 -2.80 -11.06 -10.42
CA TRP A 94 -3.91 -10.27 -9.91
C TRP A 94 -5.02 -10.18 -10.94
N ARG A 95 -6.25 -10.41 -10.49
CA ARG A 95 -7.48 -10.11 -11.23
C ARG A 95 -8.19 -8.97 -10.53
N LEU A 96 -8.25 -7.83 -11.18
CA LEU A 96 -8.76 -6.59 -10.64
C LEU A 96 -10.12 -6.24 -11.25
N THR A 97 -11.00 -5.64 -10.46
CA THR A 97 -12.22 -5.00 -10.94
C THR A 97 -12.20 -3.52 -10.56
N LYS A 98 -12.34 -2.65 -11.56
CA LYS A 98 -12.54 -1.21 -11.39
C LYS A 98 -14.01 -0.92 -11.09
N HIS A 99 -14.24 -0.12 -10.06
CA HIS A 99 -15.55 0.37 -9.65
C HIS A 99 -15.63 1.89 -9.84
N ALA A 100 -16.78 2.46 -9.50
CA ALA A 100 -16.96 3.91 -9.47
C ALA A 100 -16.05 4.59 -8.42
N ASP A 101 -15.84 5.89 -8.60
CA ASP A 101 -15.16 6.78 -7.64
C ASP A 101 -13.72 6.36 -7.29
N GLY A 102 -13.03 5.75 -8.27
CA GLY A 102 -11.64 5.32 -8.08
C GLY A 102 -11.49 4.15 -7.11
N ARG A 103 -12.54 3.38 -6.84
CA ARG A 103 -12.47 2.15 -6.03
C ARG A 103 -12.09 0.95 -6.89
N TYR A 104 -11.36 0.01 -6.31
CA TYR A 104 -10.91 -1.21 -6.96
C TYR A 104 -11.05 -2.40 -6.02
N THR A 105 -11.32 -3.56 -6.58
CA THR A 105 -11.21 -4.83 -5.86
C THR A 105 -10.27 -5.77 -6.59
N GLY A 106 -9.69 -6.73 -5.88
CA GLY A 106 -8.69 -7.63 -6.47
C GLY A 106 -8.63 -9.01 -5.83
N ARG A 107 -8.28 -10.00 -6.64
CA ARG A 107 -8.05 -11.38 -6.19
C ARG A 107 -6.76 -11.92 -6.80
N ALA A 108 -6.09 -12.77 -6.05
CA ALA A 108 -4.97 -13.60 -6.49
C ALA A 108 -5.00 -14.92 -5.69
N ASP A 109 -4.27 -15.93 -6.15
CA ASP A 109 -4.34 -17.29 -5.58
C ASP A 109 -3.93 -17.37 -4.10
N ASP A 110 -3.02 -16.49 -3.68
CA ASP A 110 -2.48 -16.40 -2.33
C ASP A 110 -3.15 -15.32 -1.48
N VAL A 111 -4.14 -14.61 -2.01
CA VAL A 111 -4.89 -13.58 -1.28
C VAL A 111 -6.10 -14.20 -0.61
N VAL A 112 -6.27 -13.93 0.69
CA VAL A 112 -7.46 -14.34 1.44
C VAL A 112 -8.58 -13.33 1.20
N GLY A 113 -9.68 -13.81 0.62
CA GLY A 113 -10.85 -12.98 0.33
C GLY A 113 -10.62 -12.06 -0.87
N GLU A 114 -10.79 -10.76 -0.67
CA GLU A 114 -10.69 -9.77 -1.73
C GLU A 114 -9.93 -8.54 -1.25
N ALA A 115 -8.92 -8.15 -2.03
CA ALA A 115 -8.19 -6.92 -1.83
C ALA A 115 -9.07 -5.70 -2.13
N GLN A 116 -8.87 -4.62 -1.39
CA GLN A 116 -9.65 -3.38 -1.50
C GLN A 116 -8.71 -2.22 -1.81
N GLY A 117 -9.10 -1.38 -2.77
CA GLY A 117 -8.29 -0.29 -3.26
C GLY A 117 -9.04 1.00 -3.48
N GLN A 118 -8.35 2.12 -3.33
CA GLN A 118 -8.86 3.42 -3.73
C GLN A 118 -7.76 4.33 -4.28
N THR A 119 -8.03 4.97 -5.42
CA THR A 119 -7.22 6.05 -5.99
C THR A 119 -7.76 7.42 -5.58
N SER A 120 -6.87 8.39 -5.39
CA SER A 120 -7.22 9.81 -5.25
C SER A 120 -6.01 10.67 -5.64
N GLY A 121 -6.19 11.53 -6.66
CA GLY A 121 -5.09 12.29 -7.26
C GLY A 121 -4.01 11.36 -7.85
N ASN A 122 -2.77 11.52 -7.38
CA ASN A 122 -1.65 10.67 -7.79
C ASN A 122 -1.46 9.42 -6.91
N ALA A 123 -2.28 9.25 -5.87
CA ALA A 123 -2.11 8.22 -4.86
C ALA A 123 -3.08 7.05 -5.06
N PHE A 124 -2.64 5.85 -4.70
CA PHE A 124 -3.46 4.65 -4.59
C PHE A 124 -3.12 3.93 -3.29
N ARG A 125 -4.15 3.54 -2.53
CA ARG A 125 -4.00 2.71 -1.34
C ARG A 125 -4.62 1.35 -1.59
N TRP A 126 -3.88 0.29 -1.28
CA TRP A 126 -4.27 -1.09 -1.54
C TRP A 126 -4.12 -1.94 -0.28
N ASN A 127 -5.18 -2.62 0.12
CA ASN A 127 -5.25 -3.40 1.35
C ASN A 127 -5.68 -4.83 1.08
N TYR A 128 -4.93 -5.79 1.58
CA TYR A 128 -5.20 -7.21 1.38
C TYR A 128 -4.57 -8.07 2.46
N THR A 129 -5.02 -9.33 2.54
CA THR A 129 -4.41 -10.34 3.40
C THR A 129 -3.77 -11.41 2.52
N LEU A 130 -2.48 -11.67 2.72
CA LEU A 130 -1.69 -12.65 1.97
C LEU A 130 -1.45 -13.90 2.82
N ARG A 131 -1.56 -15.09 2.21
CA ARG A 131 -1.08 -16.35 2.80
C ARG A 131 0.40 -16.51 2.49
N LEU A 132 1.23 -16.36 3.51
CA LEU A 132 2.67 -16.50 3.43
C LEU A 132 3.12 -17.88 3.96
N PRO A 133 3.66 -18.77 3.12
CA PRO A 133 4.26 -20.01 3.59
C PRO A 133 5.62 -19.73 4.26
N VAL A 134 5.78 -20.11 5.52
CA VAL A 134 7.03 -20.03 6.28
C VAL A 134 7.26 -21.35 7.02
N ASP A 135 8.36 -22.03 6.73
CA ASP A 135 8.77 -23.28 7.37
C ASP A 135 7.66 -24.35 7.43
N GLY A 136 6.91 -24.49 6.33
CA GLY A 136 5.81 -25.48 6.21
C GLY A 136 4.52 -25.08 6.92
N LYS A 137 4.40 -23.86 7.43
CA LYS A 137 3.17 -23.29 7.98
C LYS A 137 2.72 -22.10 7.15
N GLU A 138 1.42 -21.96 6.94
CA GLU A 138 0.85 -20.77 6.31
C GLU A 138 0.50 -19.72 7.35
N TYR A 139 0.94 -18.49 7.11
CA TYR A 139 0.63 -17.35 7.95
C TYR A 139 -0.15 -16.31 7.14
N GLU A 140 -1.31 -15.93 7.64
CA GLU A 140 -2.02 -14.76 7.13
C GLU A 140 -1.36 -13.48 7.64
N VAL A 141 -0.97 -12.60 6.72
CA VAL A 141 -0.36 -11.30 6.99
C VAL A 141 -1.10 -10.21 6.24
N GLN A 142 -1.26 -9.05 6.87
CA GLN A 142 -1.95 -7.90 6.30
C GLN A 142 -0.96 -7.00 5.58
N PHE A 143 -1.30 -6.58 4.37
CA PHE A 143 -0.57 -5.61 3.57
C PHE A 143 -1.35 -4.28 3.48
N ASP A 144 -0.63 -3.17 3.66
CA ASP A 144 -1.10 -1.80 3.42
C ASP A 144 -0.12 -1.11 2.47
N ASP A 145 -0.51 -1.05 1.21
CA ASP A 145 0.31 -0.61 0.09
C ASP A 145 -0.10 0.81 -0.29
N TRP A 146 0.85 1.73 -0.23
CA TRP A 146 0.71 3.08 -0.72
C TRP A 146 1.52 3.24 -2.00
N MET A 147 0.83 3.58 -3.09
CA MET A 147 1.44 3.88 -4.38
C MET A 147 1.27 5.35 -4.71
N PHE A 148 2.32 5.98 -5.26
CA PHE A 148 2.34 7.39 -5.62
C PHE A 148 2.95 7.56 -7.01
N LEU A 149 2.15 8.07 -7.94
CA LEU A 149 2.58 8.34 -9.30
C LEU A 149 3.45 9.60 -9.28
N VAL A 150 4.72 9.44 -9.67
CA VAL A 150 5.72 10.51 -9.65
C VAL A 150 5.67 11.27 -10.98
N ASP A 151 5.61 10.54 -12.08
CA ASP A 151 5.49 11.05 -13.44
C ASP A 151 4.73 10.04 -14.32
N ASP A 152 4.68 10.26 -15.63
CA ASP A 152 3.95 9.41 -16.57
C ASP A 152 4.48 7.95 -16.64
N ARG A 153 5.66 7.67 -16.09
CA ARG A 153 6.34 6.37 -16.16
C ARG A 153 6.61 5.74 -14.81
N VAL A 154 6.89 6.52 -13.77
CA VAL A 154 7.37 6.03 -12.48
C VAL A 154 6.29 6.09 -11.43
N LEU A 155 5.93 4.93 -10.89
CA LEU A 155 5.04 4.76 -9.74
C LEU A 155 5.86 4.15 -8.59
N LEU A 156 5.92 4.84 -7.47
CA LEU A 156 6.58 4.32 -6.27
C LEU A 156 5.55 3.62 -5.39
N ASN A 157 5.95 2.53 -4.75
CA ASN A 157 5.15 1.81 -3.78
C ASN A 157 5.92 1.59 -2.48
N ARG A 158 5.23 1.83 -1.37
CA ARG A 158 5.62 1.41 -0.04
C ARG A 158 4.51 0.56 0.54
N ALA A 159 4.81 -0.69 0.81
CA ALA A 159 3.88 -1.64 1.39
C ALA A 159 4.34 -2.06 2.79
N THR A 160 3.44 -1.92 3.77
CA THR A 160 3.70 -2.35 5.15
C THR A 160 3.06 -3.70 5.39
N MET A 161 3.87 -4.69 5.77
CA MET A 161 3.40 -6.03 6.14
C MET A 161 3.25 -6.13 7.66
N SER A 162 2.09 -6.56 8.14
CA SER A 162 1.79 -6.70 9.56
C SER A 162 1.04 -7.98 9.89
N LYS A 163 1.04 -8.37 11.17
CA LYS A 163 0.22 -9.46 11.69
C LYS A 163 -0.27 -9.09 13.09
N PHE A 164 -1.57 -9.21 13.33
CA PHE A 164 -2.20 -8.83 14.61
C PHE A 164 -1.85 -7.38 15.04
N GLY A 165 -1.76 -6.46 14.08
CA GLY A 165 -1.40 -5.06 14.33
C GLY A 165 0.09 -4.80 14.57
N VAL A 166 0.95 -5.83 14.53
CA VAL A 166 2.40 -5.69 14.67
C VAL A 166 3.05 -5.70 13.31
N THR A 167 3.77 -4.63 12.96
CA THR A 167 4.58 -4.57 11.73
C THR A 167 5.67 -5.63 11.74
N LEU A 168 5.77 -6.37 10.65
CA LEU A 168 6.77 -7.41 10.42
C LEU A 168 7.91 -6.91 9.52
N GLY A 169 7.56 -6.09 8.53
CA GLY A 169 8.51 -5.52 7.58
C GLY A 169 7.82 -4.63 6.55
N GLU A 170 8.61 -4.13 5.62
CA GLU A 170 8.17 -3.23 4.56
C GLU A 170 8.73 -3.68 3.21
N VAL A 171 7.95 -3.47 2.16
CA VAL A 171 8.40 -3.58 0.78
C VAL A 171 8.48 -2.18 0.20
N LEU A 172 9.63 -1.85 -0.40
CA LEU A 172 9.83 -0.64 -1.18
C LEU A 172 10.05 -1.04 -2.63
N LEU A 173 9.30 -0.42 -3.53
CA LEU A 173 9.22 -0.85 -4.92
C LEU A 173 9.05 0.36 -5.83
N SER A 174 9.78 0.37 -6.95
CA SER A 174 9.56 1.30 -8.04
C SER A 174 9.06 0.52 -9.24
N PHE A 175 7.93 0.92 -9.79
CA PHE A 175 7.41 0.46 -11.06
C PHE A 175 7.80 1.47 -12.15
N THR A 176 8.13 0.98 -13.34
CA THR A 176 8.50 1.78 -14.50
C THR A 176 7.76 1.27 -15.73
N LYS A 177 6.86 2.09 -16.25
CA LYS A 177 6.15 1.85 -17.51
C LYS A 177 7.10 1.90 -18.70
N GLN A 178 7.02 0.88 -19.56
CA GLN A 178 7.82 0.77 -20.79
C GLN A 178 7.21 1.55 -21.93
#